data_AF-A0A2G5PQQ2-F1
#
_entry.id   AF-A0A2G5PQQ2-F1
#
_cell.length_a   1.000
_cell.length_b   1.000
_cell.length_c   1.000
_cell.angle_alpha   90.00
_cell.angle_beta   90.00
_cell.angle_gamma   90.00
#
_symmetry.space_group_name_H-M   'P 1'
#
loop_
_entity.id
_entity.type
_entity.pdbx_description
1 polymer ?
#
loop_
_entity_poly.entity_id
_entity_poly.type
_entity_poly.pdbx_seq_one_letter_code
_entity_poly.pdbx_strand_id
1 'polypeptide(L)'
;MTSYPGGDTLGIVTKTPTGQTDSMGENITADSVVWVYGCVFDIYSRGPIEEQSDTVTSEERAWAFLPYVPGVGIPAVDENGNQVVATINNANWIRPKRPDALAQRDYKVMGLPELEYDMDGAADHVWIVCEWRAG
;
A
#
# COMPACT_ATOMS: atom_id res chain seq x y z
N MET A 1 -0.88 -20.63 14.17
CA MET A 1 -0.34 -19.36 13.63
C MET A 1 0.57 -19.74 12.49
N THR A 2 0.12 -19.57 11.25
CA THR A 2 0.96 -19.63 10.07
C THR A 2 1.92 -18.44 10.14
N SER A 3 3.21 -18.71 10.29
CA SER A 3 4.25 -17.68 10.23
C SER A 3 4.42 -17.29 8.77
N TYR A 4 3.96 -16.09 8.41
CA TYR A 4 4.22 -15.52 7.10
C TYR A 4 5.72 -15.16 6.99
N PRO A 5 6.33 -15.30 5.81
CA PRO A 5 7.78 -15.14 5.64
C PRO A 5 8.26 -13.69 5.81
N GLY A 6 7.39 -12.71 5.61
CA GLY A 6 7.71 -11.29 5.72
C GLY A 6 7.70 -10.76 7.16
N GLY A 7 8.57 -9.77 7.43
CA GLY A 7 8.65 -9.10 8.74
C GLY A 7 7.82 -7.81 8.84
N ASP A 8 7.37 -7.28 7.70
CA ASP A 8 6.70 -5.98 7.66
C ASP A 8 5.19 -6.11 7.91
N THR A 9 4.60 -5.01 8.38
CA THR A 9 3.14 -4.83 8.46
C THR A 9 2.77 -3.69 7.54
N LEU A 10 1.84 -3.91 6.62
CA LEU A 10 1.42 -2.90 5.64
C LEU A 10 -0.05 -2.53 5.85
N GLY A 11 -0.34 -1.24 5.87
CA GLY A 11 -1.69 -0.72 5.87
C GLY A 11 -2.17 -0.52 4.44
N ILE A 12 -3.37 -1.00 4.14
CA ILE A 12 -4.07 -0.71 2.90
C ILE A 12 -5.02 0.43 3.18
N VAL A 13 -4.68 1.59 2.63
CA VAL A 13 -5.43 2.82 2.88
C VAL A 13 -6.42 3.03 1.76
N THR A 14 -7.67 3.24 2.15
CA THR A 14 -8.73 3.73 1.27
C THR A 14 -9.10 5.12 1.71
N LYS A 15 -9.00 6.08 0.79
CA LYS A 15 -9.36 7.48 1.04
C LYS A 15 -10.78 7.72 0.56
N THR A 16 -11.68 8.03 1.48
CA THR A 16 -13.09 8.28 1.17
C THR A 16 -13.37 9.78 1.30
N PRO A 17 -14.00 10.43 0.30
CA PRO A 17 -14.40 11.82 0.41
C PRO A 17 -15.35 12.03 1.60
N THR A 18 -15.12 13.06 2.40
CA THR A 18 -15.98 13.42 3.54
C THR A 18 -17.22 14.19 3.12
N GLY A 19 -17.30 14.60 1.85
CA GLY A 19 -18.33 15.50 1.32
C GLY A 19 -18.06 16.98 1.61
N GLN A 20 -16.91 17.32 2.21
CA GLN A 20 -16.45 18.69 2.41
C GLN A 20 -15.30 19.01 1.46
N THR A 21 -15.16 20.28 1.08
CA THR A 21 -14.02 20.78 0.31
C THR A 21 -13.18 21.73 1.15
N ASP A 22 -11.87 21.75 0.91
CA ASP A 22 -10.96 22.70 1.54
C ASP A 22 -11.04 24.11 0.89
N SER A 23 -10.18 25.02 1.34
CA SER A 23 -10.12 26.40 0.82
C SER A 23 -9.66 26.50 -0.64
N MET A 24 -9.08 25.44 -1.20
CA MET A 24 -8.67 25.34 -2.60
C MET A 24 -9.72 24.65 -3.46
N GLY A 25 -10.83 24.20 -2.87
CA GLY A 25 -11.91 23.47 -3.56
C GLY A 25 -11.63 21.98 -3.72
N GLU A 26 -10.58 21.45 -3.08
CA GLU A 26 -10.24 20.03 -3.12
C GLU A 26 -11.07 19.25 -2.08
N ASN A 27 -11.46 18.02 -2.41
CA ASN A 27 -12.21 17.19 -1.48
C ASN A 27 -11.37 16.80 -0.26
N ILE A 28 -11.88 17.07 0.93
CA ILE A 28 -11.32 16.53 2.17
C ILE A 28 -11.61 15.04 2.18
N THR A 29 -10.59 14.23 2.46
CA THR A 29 -10.70 12.77 2.52
C THR A 29 -10.44 12.26 3.93
N ALA A 30 -11.12 11.18 4.29
CA ALA A 30 -10.87 10.40 5.49
C ALA A 30 -10.24 9.05 5.11
N ASP A 31 -9.25 8.63 5.89
CA ASP A 31 -8.57 7.36 5.69
C ASP A 31 -9.30 6.25 6.45
N SER A 32 -9.59 5.14 5.77
CA SER A 32 -9.82 3.85 6.40
C SER A 32 -8.64 2.94 6.12
N VAL A 33 -8.10 2.28 7.14
CA VAL A 33 -6.89 1.45 7.01
C VAL A 33 -7.18 0.02 7.46
N VAL A 34 -6.77 -0.93 6.62
CA VAL A 34 -6.76 -2.36 6.98
C VAL A 34 -5.31 -2.84 7.00
N TRP A 35 -4.90 -3.52 8.07
CA TRP A 35 -3.52 -3.96 8.27
C TRP A 35 -3.30 -5.40 7.83
N VAL A 36 -2.29 -5.61 7.00
CA VAL A 36 -1.80 -6.92 6.56
C VAL A 36 -0.47 -7.20 7.25
N TYR A 37 -0.37 -8.36 7.88
CA TYR A 37 0.83 -8.81 8.57
C TYR A 37 1.62 -9.76 7.70
N GLY A 38 2.93 -9.87 7.92
CA GLY A 38 3.73 -10.87 7.21
C GLY A 38 4.14 -10.44 5.81
N CYS A 39 4.19 -9.15 5.55
CA CYS A 39 4.50 -8.58 4.25
C CYS A 39 6.01 -8.38 4.08
N VAL A 40 6.41 -8.14 2.83
CA VAL A 40 7.73 -7.59 2.49
C VAL A 40 7.49 -6.26 1.77
N PHE A 41 8.22 -5.23 2.14
CA PHE A 41 8.17 -3.94 1.45
C PHE A 41 9.57 -3.38 1.23
N ASP A 42 9.87 -3.02 -0.01
CA ASP A 42 11.16 -2.44 -0.34
C ASP A 42 11.05 -1.28 -1.33
N ILE A 43 11.94 -0.31 -1.16
CA ILE A 43 12.06 0.86 -2.01
C ILE A 43 13.20 0.60 -2.99
N TYR A 44 12.87 0.43 -4.27
CA TYR A 44 13.85 0.06 -5.29
C TYR A 44 14.37 1.26 -6.08
N SER A 45 13.68 2.41 -6.03
CA SER A 45 14.15 3.65 -6.64
C SER A 45 13.86 4.84 -5.73
N ARG A 46 14.85 5.72 -5.57
CA ARG A 46 14.75 6.99 -4.84
C ARG A 46 15.46 8.06 -5.65
N GLY A 47 14.82 9.18 -5.88
CA GLY A 47 15.48 10.29 -6.55
C GLY A 47 14.59 11.51 -6.72
N PRO A 48 15.19 12.69 -6.93
CA PRO A 48 14.48 13.76 -7.61
C PRO A 48 14.24 13.35 -9.05
N ILE A 49 13.01 13.49 -9.55
CA ILE A 49 12.79 13.61 -10.98
C ILE A 49 12.83 15.10 -11.32
N GLU A 50 13.83 15.50 -12.09
CA GLU A 50 13.78 16.77 -12.82
C GLU A 50 12.77 16.59 -13.96
N GLU A 51 11.53 17.01 -13.73
CA GLU A 51 10.63 17.27 -14.84
C GLU A 51 11.14 18.52 -15.56
N GLN A 52 10.93 18.64 -16.87
CA GLN A 52 11.50 19.69 -17.74
C GLN A 52 10.92 21.11 -17.48
N SER A 53 10.54 21.40 -16.23
CA SER A 53 10.06 22.67 -15.68
C SER A 53 10.75 22.92 -14.33
N ASP A 54 10.78 24.16 -13.83
CA ASP A 54 11.51 24.60 -12.62
C ASP A 54 11.11 23.92 -11.28
N THR A 55 10.49 22.75 -11.28
CA THR A 55 10.01 22.05 -10.09
C THR A 55 10.73 20.71 -9.90
N VAL A 56 11.49 20.60 -8.81
CA VAL A 56 12.07 19.32 -8.37
C VAL A 56 11.04 18.62 -7.49
N THR A 57 10.52 17.47 -7.95
CA THR A 57 9.65 16.62 -7.13
C THR A 57 10.44 15.42 -6.63
N SER A 58 10.29 15.11 -5.34
CA SER A 58 10.88 13.90 -4.75
C SER A 58 9.95 12.73 -5.00
N GLU A 59 10.45 11.64 -5.57
CA GLU A 59 9.71 10.39 -5.70
C GLU A 59 10.43 9.22 -5.03
N GLU A 60 9.64 8.24 -4.60
CA GLU A 60 10.12 6.93 -4.17
C GLU A 60 9.22 5.87 -4.79
N ARG A 61 9.82 4.98 -5.58
CA ARG A 61 9.13 3.80 -6.09
C ARG A 61 9.46 2.59 -5.25
N ALA A 62 8.43 1.86 -4.89
CA ALA A 62 8.50 0.72 -4.02
C ALA A 62 7.70 -0.45 -4.58
N TRP A 63 8.01 -1.63 -4.09
CA TRP A 63 7.18 -2.81 -4.29
C TRP A 63 6.83 -3.44 -2.95
N ALA A 64 5.73 -4.18 -2.94
CA ALA A 64 5.28 -4.93 -1.79
C ALA A 64 4.89 -6.35 -2.18
N PHE A 65 5.24 -7.32 -1.33
CA PHE A 65 4.67 -8.65 -1.34
C PHE A 65 3.74 -8.81 -0.15
N LEU A 66 2.49 -9.14 -0.43
CA LEU A 66 1.47 -9.41 0.57
C LEU A 66 1.17 -10.91 0.58
N PRO A 67 0.97 -11.51 1.76
CA PRO A 67 0.58 -12.91 1.83
C PRO A 67 -0.75 -13.14 1.14
N TYR A 68 -0.86 -14.27 0.45
CA TYR A 68 -2.10 -14.72 -0.15
C TYR A 68 -2.47 -16.10 0.40
N VAL A 69 -3.75 -16.30 0.68
CA VAL A 69 -4.28 -17.60 1.08
C VAL A 69 -5.22 -18.10 -0.03
N PRO A 70 -4.87 -19.21 -0.72
CA PRO A 70 -5.71 -19.76 -1.79
C PRO A 70 -7.16 -19.96 -1.36
N GLY A 71 -8.10 -19.43 -2.15
CA GLY A 71 -9.54 -19.51 -1.88
C GLY A 71 -10.07 -18.51 -0.82
N VAL A 72 -9.19 -17.74 -0.17
CA VAL A 72 -9.56 -16.73 0.84
C VAL A 72 -9.19 -15.32 0.38
N GLY A 73 -7.99 -15.14 -0.19
CA GLY A 73 -7.46 -13.83 -0.57
C GLY A 73 -6.36 -13.34 0.37
N ILE A 74 -6.18 -12.02 0.43
CA ILE A 74 -5.18 -11.38 1.29
C ILE A 74 -5.76 -11.23 2.71
N PRO A 75 -5.23 -11.94 3.72
CA PRO A 75 -5.74 -11.85 5.08
C PRO A 75 -5.32 -10.52 5.73
N ALA A 76 -6.26 -9.84 6.36
CA ALA A 76 -6.02 -8.52 6.92
C ALA A 76 -6.86 -8.29 8.19
N VAL A 77 -6.57 -7.21 8.91
CA VAL A 77 -7.24 -6.82 10.16
C VAL A 77 -7.69 -5.36 10.08
N ASP A 78 -8.97 -5.11 10.34
CA ASP A 78 -9.53 -3.76 10.36
C ASP A 78 -9.14 -2.98 11.64
N GLU A 79 -9.55 -1.71 11.73
CA GLU A 79 -9.29 -0.85 12.89
C GLU A 79 -9.89 -1.35 14.21
N ASN A 80 -10.90 -2.24 14.15
CA ASN A 80 -11.57 -2.83 15.30
C ASN A 80 -10.92 -4.16 15.72
N GLY A 81 -9.92 -4.64 15.00
CA GLY A 81 -9.27 -5.93 15.24
C GLY A 81 -9.98 -7.12 14.61
N ASN A 82 -10.98 -6.90 13.74
CA ASN A 82 -11.67 -7.98 13.05
C ASN A 82 -10.86 -8.47 11.85
N GLN A 83 -10.89 -9.78 11.62
CA GLN A 83 -10.31 -10.36 10.41
C GLN A 83 -11.18 -10.03 9.19
N VAL A 84 -10.54 -9.52 8.14
CA VAL A 84 -11.17 -9.17 6.86
C VAL A 84 -10.29 -9.64 5.70
N VAL A 85 -10.86 -9.70 4.50
CA VAL A 85 -10.11 -9.93 3.26
C VAL A 85 -9.81 -8.58 2.62
N ALA A 86 -8.52 -8.28 2.46
CA ALA A 86 -8.08 -7.06 1.82
C ALA A 86 -8.39 -7.10 0.32
N THR A 87 -9.01 -6.02 -0.18
CA THR A 87 -9.16 -5.76 -1.62
C THR A 87 -8.27 -4.59 -2.00
N ILE A 88 -7.49 -4.74 -3.05
CA ILE A 88 -6.49 -3.75 -3.47
C ILE A 88 -6.67 -3.45 -4.95
N ASN A 89 -6.68 -2.17 -5.30
CA ASN A 89 -6.65 -1.68 -6.65
C ASN A 89 -5.89 -0.34 -6.72
N ASN A 90 -5.86 0.26 -7.90
CA ASN A 90 -5.23 1.56 -8.14
C ASN A 90 -5.87 2.73 -7.39
N ALA A 91 -7.03 2.56 -6.75
CA ALA A 91 -7.63 3.56 -5.87
C ALA A 91 -7.04 3.50 -4.46
N ASN A 92 -6.27 2.48 -4.09
CA ASN A 92 -5.68 2.34 -2.76
C ASN A 92 -4.27 2.94 -2.64
N TRP A 93 -3.78 3.00 -1.39
CA TRP A 93 -2.39 3.29 -1.05
C TRP A 93 -1.84 2.22 -0.09
N ILE A 94 -0.53 2.00 -0.15
CA ILE A 94 0.22 1.12 0.74
C ILE A 94 0.95 1.98 1.78
N ARG A 95 0.73 1.67 3.04
CA ARG A 95 1.27 2.38 4.20
C ARG A 95 2.16 1.43 5.01
N PRO A 96 3.48 1.40 4.82
CA PRO A 96 4.36 0.55 5.62
C PRO A 96 4.35 0.99 7.08
N LYS A 97 4.01 0.12 8.02
CA LYS A 97 3.97 0.44 9.45
C LYS A 97 5.37 0.81 9.93
N ARG A 98 5.56 2.07 10.30
CA ARG A 98 6.81 2.58 10.87
C ARG A 98 6.58 2.98 12.33
N PRO A 99 7.63 3.00 13.16
CA PRO A 99 7.52 3.45 14.55
C PRO A 99 7.27 4.96 14.68
N ASP A 100 7.60 5.74 13.64
CA ASP A 100 7.46 7.19 13.62
C ASP A 100 6.36 7.64 12.65
N ALA A 101 5.42 8.43 13.16
CA ALA A 101 4.34 9.02 12.38
C ALA A 101 4.84 9.98 11.29
N LEU A 102 5.99 10.65 11.52
CA LEU A 102 6.59 11.54 10.50
C LEU A 102 7.26 10.76 9.37
N ALA A 103 7.63 9.50 9.61
CA ALA A 103 8.16 8.59 8.60
C ALA A 103 7.05 7.77 7.89
N GLN A 104 5.80 7.94 8.30
CA GLN A 104 4.64 7.22 7.79
C GLN A 104 4.22 7.85 6.45
N ARG A 105 4.63 7.22 5.35
CA ARG A 105 4.29 7.65 3.98
C ARG A 105 3.26 6.71 3.36
N ASP A 106 2.38 7.29 2.56
CA ASP A 106 1.41 6.55 1.76
C ASP A 106 1.91 6.45 0.32
N TYR A 107 2.17 5.22 -0.13
CA TYR A 107 2.59 4.91 -1.49
C TYR A 107 1.36 4.58 -2.32
N LYS A 108 1.07 5.37 -3.35
CA LYS A 108 -0.03 5.13 -4.27
C LYS A 108 0.18 3.83 -5.03
N VAL A 109 -0.85 2.97 -5.09
CA VAL A 109 -0.79 1.74 -5.90
C VAL A 109 -0.74 2.10 -7.38
N MET A 110 0.24 1.53 -8.08
CA MET A 110 0.46 1.72 -9.52
C MET A 110 0.01 0.47 -10.27
N GLY A 111 -1.03 0.60 -11.08
CA GLY A 111 -1.61 -0.53 -11.81
C GLY A 111 -2.50 -1.43 -10.93
N LEU A 112 -2.63 -2.69 -11.34
CA LEU A 112 -3.37 -3.70 -10.59
C LEU A 112 -2.40 -4.62 -9.84
N PRO A 113 -2.77 -5.11 -8.65
CA PRO A 113 -2.00 -6.15 -7.97
C PRO A 113 -1.90 -7.42 -8.81
N GLU A 114 -0.73 -8.03 -8.80
CA GLU A 114 -0.43 -9.26 -9.54
C GLU A 114 -0.39 -10.44 -8.57
N LEU A 115 -1.09 -11.53 -8.90
CA LEU A 115 -1.04 -12.76 -8.11
C LEU A 115 0.11 -13.62 -8.63
N GLU A 116 1.08 -13.88 -7.77
CA GLU A 116 2.25 -14.70 -8.05
C GLU A 116 2.02 -16.14 -7.60
N TYR A 117 2.62 -17.06 -8.35
CA TYR A 117 2.48 -18.49 -8.14
C TYR A 117 3.85 -19.11 -7.85
N ASP A 118 3.87 -20.13 -6.99
CA ASP A 118 5.06 -20.91 -6.71
C ASP A 118 5.44 -21.85 -7.87
N MET A 119 6.55 -22.59 -7.69
CA MET A 119 7.04 -23.54 -8.70
C MET A 119 6.07 -24.69 -9.00
N ASP A 120 5.14 -24.99 -8.09
CA ASP A 120 4.12 -26.01 -8.25
C ASP A 120 2.81 -25.44 -8.83
N GLY A 121 2.76 -24.13 -9.11
CA GLY A 121 1.62 -23.42 -9.66
C GLY A 121 0.55 -23.06 -8.64
N ALA A 122 0.85 -23.13 -7.34
CA ALA A 122 -0.05 -22.68 -6.29
C ALA A 122 0.10 -21.18 -6.06
N ALA A 123 -1.02 -20.49 -5.84
CA ALA A 123 -1.02 -19.06 -5.55
C ALA A 123 -0.34 -18.80 -4.19
N ASP A 124 0.66 -17.93 -4.17
CA ASP A 124 1.56 -17.76 -3.03
C ASP A 124 1.47 -16.35 -2.42
N HIS A 125 1.70 -15.32 -3.23
CA HIS A 125 1.71 -13.94 -2.76
C HIS A 125 1.17 -12.96 -3.80
N VAL A 126 0.78 -11.77 -3.34
CA VAL A 126 0.35 -10.68 -4.21
C VAL A 126 1.47 -9.65 -4.30
N TRP A 127 1.92 -9.39 -5.52
CA TRP A 127 2.88 -8.36 -5.84
C TRP A 127 2.19 -7.03 -6.18
N ILE A 128 2.72 -5.95 -5.63
CA ILE A 128 2.18 -4.61 -5.81
C ILE A 128 3.34 -3.67 -6.12
N VAL A 129 3.20 -2.88 -7.17
CA VAL A 129 4.05 -1.72 -7.42
C VAL A 129 3.36 -0.48 -6.87
N CYS A 130 4.11 0.37 -6.17
CA CYS A 130 3.56 1.58 -5.57
C CYS A 130 4.58 2.73 -5.56
N GLU A 131 4.08 3.95 -5.46
CA GLU A 131 4.90 5.16 -5.58
C GLU A 131 4.46 6.22 -4.58
N TRP A 132 5.43 6.83 -3.91
CA TRP A 132 5.22 8.06 -3.15
C TRP A 132 5.80 9.23 -3.92
N ARG A 133 5.06 10.33 -3.98
CA ARG A 133 5.54 11.62 -4.48
C ARG A 133 5.37 12.68 -3.39
N ALA A 134 6.38 13.52 -3.23
CA ALA A 134 6.24 14.77 -2.49
C ALA A 134 5.37 15.73 -3.30
N GLY A 135 4.35 16.31 -2.65
CA GLY A 135 3.56 17.42 -3.18
C GLY A 135 4.25 18.75 -2.96
#